data_AF-A0A2N4U8G0-F1
#
_entry.id   AF-A0A2N4U8G0-F1
#
_cell.length_a   1.000
_cell.length_b   1.000
_cell.length_c   1.000
_cell.angle_alpha   90.00
_cell.angle_beta   90.00
_cell.angle_gamma   90.00
#
_symmetry.space_group_name_H-M   'P 1'
#
loop_
_entity.id
_entity.type
_entity.pdbx_description
1 polymer ?
#
loop_
_entity_poly.entity_id
_entity_poly.type
_entity_poly.pdbx_seq_one_letter_code
_entity_poly.pdbx_strand_id
1 'polypeptide(L)'
;MNLKLRHKLRRLTSALVFLLLIFVFLIIVLWDSVVQTTPVGHTSVLWHRFPISDEHSVGPLREGVHLIQPWDQFYTYDLRLQTSDHDFQVVSKDGLHFNISFTIRWRLLRDKIVLLNQTLGPAYVEKLLAPKIGWAARRVVALYSAEALFTEKRSEVQDALYELITSASIENGIAPEAPGRHDPNDVLELTDVLILRVELPPQIRQAIENKLEQGQIVEEYRFIVEREELESQRKAIEADGIRKFQETIAPAISDSYLKWRGIEASLELAKSPNSKIVIFGNSESGLPVIFDATDKTAPAGGPAGIDDPASAVSTGPDKTSPNKAGVQTQQPASSSTTPNMPPIPGPMRGYKDDGPGHRYPAAHSQQR
;
A
#
# COMPACT_ATOMS: atom_id res chain seq x y z
N MET A 1 -75.52 41.82 -48.91
CA MET A 1 -74.51 41.60 -47.83
C MET A 1 -73.14 41.47 -48.47
N ASN A 2 -72.27 42.47 -48.24
CA ASN A 2 -71.16 42.86 -49.12
C ASN A 2 -70.07 41.79 -49.35
N LEU A 3 -69.83 41.38 -50.61
CA LEU A 3 -68.68 40.55 -51.01
C LEU A 3 -67.34 41.17 -50.57
N LYS A 4 -67.24 42.51 -50.58
CA LYS A 4 -66.05 43.25 -50.10
C LYS A 4 -65.75 43.03 -48.62
N LEU A 5 -66.78 42.81 -47.79
CA LEU A 5 -66.62 42.53 -46.35
C LEU A 5 -66.10 41.11 -46.12
N ARG A 6 -66.57 40.13 -46.90
CA ARG A 6 -66.06 38.74 -46.88
C ARG A 6 -64.61 38.64 -47.34
N HIS A 7 -64.19 39.43 -48.33
CA HIS A 7 -62.79 39.50 -48.75
C HIS A 7 -61.88 40.18 -47.72
N LYS A 8 -62.33 41.25 -47.05
CA LYS A 8 -61.59 41.87 -45.93
C LYS A 8 -61.48 40.93 -44.72
N LEU A 9 -62.57 40.23 -44.36
CA LEU A 9 -62.55 39.21 -43.30
C LEU A 9 -61.57 38.08 -43.63
N ARG A 10 -61.59 37.56 -44.87
CA ARG A 10 -60.68 36.49 -45.30
C ARG A 10 -59.19 36.90 -45.24
N ARG A 11 -58.87 38.15 -45.58
CA ARG A 11 -57.50 38.69 -45.48
C ARG A 11 -57.06 38.89 -44.02
N LEU A 12 -57.96 39.33 -43.14
CA LEU A 12 -57.69 39.43 -41.70
C LEU A 12 -57.52 38.06 -41.06
N THR A 13 -58.33 37.07 -41.42
CA THR A 13 -58.18 35.69 -40.92
C THR A 13 -56.86 35.06 -41.41
N SER A 14 -56.45 35.27 -42.66
CA SER A 14 -55.16 34.76 -43.15
C SER A 14 -53.98 35.46 -42.47
N ALA A 15 -54.07 36.75 -42.20
CA ALA A 15 -53.05 37.49 -41.46
C ALA A 15 -52.95 37.01 -40.00
N LEU A 16 -54.07 36.73 -39.35
CA LEU A 16 -54.11 36.20 -37.99
C LEU A 16 -53.56 34.78 -37.91
N VAL A 17 -53.89 33.91 -38.89
CA VAL A 17 -53.31 32.57 -39.00
C VAL A 17 -51.80 32.63 -39.24
N PHE A 18 -51.34 33.54 -40.10
CA PHE A 18 -49.91 33.73 -40.35
C PHE A 18 -49.16 34.25 -39.12
N LEU A 19 -49.73 35.21 -38.38
CA LEU A 19 -49.18 35.71 -37.13
C LEU A 19 -49.13 34.62 -36.05
N LEU A 20 -50.19 33.81 -35.95
CA LEU A 20 -50.22 32.66 -35.04
C LEU A 20 -49.15 31.62 -35.42
N LEU A 21 -48.94 31.35 -36.71
CA LEU A 21 -47.88 30.48 -37.18
C LEU A 21 -46.48 31.01 -36.82
N ILE A 22 -46.25 32.31 -37.00
CA ILE A 22 -44.99 32.96 -36.58
C ILE A 22 -44.83 32.87 -35.07
N PHE A 23 -45.88 33.10 -34.29
CA PHE A 23 -45.81 33.04 -32.84
C PHE A 23 -45.52 31.62 -32.32
N VAL A 24 -46.17 30.60 -32.90
CA VAL A 24 -45.88 29.19 -32.57
C VAL A 24 -44.46 28.82 -33.00
N PHE A 25 -44.03 29.25 -34.20
CA PHE A 25 -42.65 29.04 -34.66
C PHE A 25 -41.64 29.69 -33.71
N LEU A 26 -41.91 30.92 -33.26
CA LEU A 26 -41.10 31.65 -32.31
C LEU A 26 -40.99 30.89 -30.98
N ILE A 27 -42.12 30.41 -30.43
CA ILE A 27 -42.13 29.58 -29.20
C ILE A 27 -41.28 28.33 -29.37
N ILE A 28 -41.42 27.61 -30.49
CA ILE A 28 -40.66 26.37 -30.74
C ILE A 28 -39.16 26.68 -30.82
N VAL A 29 -38.77 27.75 -31.51
CA VAL A 29 -37.36 28.14 -31.65
C VAL A 29 -36.76 28.60 -30.31
N LEU A 30 -37.54 29.30 -29.48
CA LEU A 30 -37.08 29.84 -28.20
C LEU A 30 -37.26 28.88 -27.03
N TRP A 31 -37.96 27.75 -27.21
CA TRP A 31 -38.24 26.79 -26.15
C TRP A 31 -36.98 26.33 -25.43
N ASP A 32 -35.94 25.95 -26.19
CA ASP A 32 -34.66 25.48 -25.68
C ASP A 32 -33.87 26.57 -24.92
N SER A 33 -34.05 27.84 -25.28
CA SER A 33 -33.42 28.96 -24.58
C SER A 33 -34.18 29.40 -23.33
N VAL A 34 -35.50 29.20 -23.28
CA VAL A 34 -36.37 29.66 -22.18
C VAL A 34 -36.48 28.61 -21.08
N VAL A 35 -36.58 27.34 -21.43
CA VAL A 35 -36.83 26.26 -20.47
C VAL A 35 -35.51 25.61 -20.10
N GLN A 36 -34.96 26.00 -18.96
CA GLN A 36 -33.74 25.39 -18.41
C GLN A 36 -34.09 24.53 -17.20
N THR A 37 -33.39 23.40 -17.05
CA THR A 37 -33.65 22.48 -15.94
C THR A 37 -32.40 22.25 -15.10
N THR A 38 -32.51 22.43 -13.79
CA THR A 38 -31.45 22.09 -12.84
C THR A 38 -31.66 20.65 -12.37
N PRO A 39 -30.75 19.72 -12.69
CA PRO A 39 -30.86 18.34 -12.28
C PRO A 39 -30.63 18.16 -10.78
N VAL A 40 -31.00 16.99 -10.25
CA VAL A 40 -30.85 16.68 -8.82
C VAL A 40 -29.39 16.71 -8.37
N GLY A 41 -29.12 17.34 -7.22
CA GLY A 41 -27.76 17.50 -6.68
C GLY A 41 -26.92 18.57 -7.38
N HIS A 42 -27.52 19.36 -8.26
CA HIS A 42 -26.91 20.54 -8.87
C HIS A 42 -27.58 21.81 -8.35
N THR A 43 -26.89 22.93 -8.51
CA THR A 43 -27.44 24.27 -8.31
C THR A 43 -27.16 25.10 -9.54
N SER A 44 -28.03 26.06 -9.84
CA SER A 44 -27.82 26.94 -10.97
C SER A 44 -27.74 28.41 -10.56
N VAL A 45 -27.03 29.19 -11.35
CA VAL A 45 -26.92 30.65 -11.24
C VAL A 45 -27.41 31.24 -12.56
N LEU A 46 -28.38 32.13 -12.44
CA LEU A 46 -28.92 32.90 -13.55
C LEU A 46 -28.19 34.24 -13.62
N TRP A 47 -27.66 34.56 -14.79
CA TRP A 47 -27.15 35.89 -15.08
C TRP A 47 -28.13 36.64 -15.98
N HIS A 48 -28.61 37.77 -15.50
CA HIS A 48 -29.51 38.64 -16.25
C HIS A 48 -28.70 39.57 -17.16
N ARG A 49 -28.92 39.47 -18.47
CA ARG A 49 -28.24 40.32 -19.44
C ARG A 49 -28.79 41.74 -19.44
N PHE A 50 -30.10 41.86 -19.24
CA PHE A 50 -30.81 43.13 -19.08
C PHE A 50 -31.59 43.08 -17.77
N PRO A 51 -30.95 43.36 -16.64
CA PRO A 51 -31.60 43.20 -15.36
C PRO A 51 -32.67 44.30 -15.19
N ILE A 52 -33.83 43.88 -14.73
CA ILE A 52 -34.93 44.79 -14.36
C ILE A 52 -34.75 45.25 -12.90
N SER A 53 -33.93 44.53 -12.12
CA SER A 53 -33.50 44.83 -10.75
C SER A 53 -32.02 45.25 -10.72
N ASP A 54 -31.50 45.71 -9.59
CA ASP A 54 -30.07 46.04 -9.42
C ASP A 54 -29.17 44.76 -9.36
N GLU A 55 -29.79 43.59 -9.22
CA GLU A 55 -29.11 42.30 -9.16
C GLU A 55 -28.90 41.69 -10.55
N HIS A 56 -27.64 41.63 -10.98
CA HIS A 56 -27.23 41.01 -12.25
C HIS A 56 -27.11 39.48 -12.19
N SER A 57 -26.95 38.89 -11.00
CA SER A 57 -26.80 37.45 -10.82
C SER A 57 -27.72 36.95 -9.71
N VAL A 58 -28.58 36.00 -10.04
CA VAL A 58 -29.59 35.44 -9.14
C VAL A 58 -29.31 33.96 -8.93
N GLY A 59 -29.28 33.54 -7.67
CA GLY A 59 -29.04 32.16 -7.26
C GLY A 59 -28.75 32.08 -5.76
N PRO A 60 -28.52 30.89 -5.19
CA PRO A 60 -28.61 29.56 -5.79
C PRO A 60 -30.05 29.16 -6.17
N LEU A 61 -30.27 28.81 -7.43
CA LEU A 61 -31.54 28.24 -7.88
C LEU A 61 -31.63 26.77 -7.47
N ARG A 62 -32.78 26.39 -6.91
CA ARG A 62 -33.06 25.01 -6.47
C ARG A 62 -33.26 24.06 -7.66
N GLU A 63 -33.25 22.77 -7.38
CA GLU A 63 -33.52 21.73 -8.38
C GLU A 63 -34.92 21.92 -8.99
N GLY A 64 -35.06 21.71 -10.31
CA GLY A 64 -36.35 21.85 -11.00
C GLY A 64 -36.27 22.54 -12.35
N VAL A 65 -37.45 22.89 -12.89
CA VAL A 65 -37.59 23.61 -14.17
C VAL A 65 -37.68 25.10 -13.89
N HIS A 66 -36.82 25.88 -14.56
CA HIS A 66 -36.75 27.33 -14.46
C HIS A 66 -37.08 27.93 -15.83
N LEU A 67 -38.00 28.90 -15.85
CA LEU A 67 -38.26 29.72 -17.03
C LEU A 67 -37.38 30.96 -16.97
N ILE A 68 -36.46 31.06 -17.91
CA ILE A 68 -35.54 32.18 -18.03
C ILE A 68 -35.83 32.98 -19.30
N GLN A 69 -35.34 34.21 -19.32
CA GLN A 69 -35.47 35.01 -20.53
C GLN A 69 -34.47 34.50 -21.57
N PRO A 70 -34.83 34.48 -22.87
CA PRO A 70 -33.99 33.86 -23.89
C PRO A 70 -32.60 34.47 -24.08
N TRP A 71 -32.37 35.69 -23.57
CA TRP A 71 -31.09 36.41 -23.66
C TRP A 71 -30.23 36.28 -22.40
N ASP A 72 -30.74 35.66 -21.34
CA ASP A 72 -30.02 35.44 -20.09
C ASP A 72 -29.07 34.24 -20.21
N GLN A 73 -28.14 34.11 -19.27
CA GLN A 73 -27.21 32.98 -19.23
C GLN A 73 -27.45 32.12 -17.99
N PHE A 74 -27.43 30.81 -18.17
CA PHE A 74 -27.73 29.82 -17.13
C PHE A 74 -26.51 28.95 -16.88
N TYR A 75 -25.93 29.06 -15.70
CA TYR A 75 -24.77 28.28 -15.29
C TYR A 75 -25.20 27.22 -14.29
N THR A 76 -24.84 25.96 -14.54
CA THR A 76 -25.18 24.83 -13.67
C THR A 76 -23.92 24.25 -13.07
N TYR A 77 -23.96 24.00 -11.76
CA TYR A 77 -22.84 23.54 -10.95
C TYR A 77 -23.24 22.29 -10.17
N ASP A 78 -22.33 21.32 -10.07
CA ASP A 78 -22.53 20.12 -9.27
C ASP A 78 -22.17 20.37 -7.79
N LEU A 79 -23.07 20.06 -6.87
CA LEU A 79 -22.85 20.17 -5.42
C LEU A 79 -22.36 18.86 -4.77
N ARG A 80 -22.25 17.81 -5.57
CA ARG A 80 -21.76 16.49 -5.12
C ARG A 80 -20.26 16.54 -4.92
N LEU A 81 -19.76 15.46 -4.31
CA LEU A 81 -18.33 15.22 -4.22
C LEU A 81 -17.76 15.03 -5.61
N GLN A 82 -16.86 15.92 -5.99
CA GLN A 82 -16.14 15.89 -7.26
C GLN A 82 -14.70 15.45 -7.02
N THR A 83 -14.09 14.93 -8.08
CA THR A 83 -12.71 14.45 -8.04
C THR A 83 -12.01 14.81 -9.33
N SER A 84 -10.76 15.26 -9.24
CA SER A 84 -9.92 15.58 -10.40
C SER A 84 -8.47 15.23 -10.09
N ASP A 85 -7.82 14.65 -11.09
CA ASP A 85 -6.41 14.28 -11.03
C ASP A 85 -5.57 15.35 -11.72
N HIS A 86 -4.49 15.77 -11.06
CA HIS A 86 -3.58 16.77 -11.57
C HIS A 86 -2.13 16.39 -11.31
N ASP A 87 -1.31 16.55 -12.35
CA ASP A 87 0.13 16.33 -12.28
C ASP A 87 0.85 17.64 -12.03
N PHE A 88 1.78 17.63 -11.08
CA PHE A 88 2.62 18.78 -10.77
C PHE A 88 4.09 18.39 -10.78
N GLN A 89 4.91 19.23 -11.41
CA GLN A 89 6.35 19.16 -11.28
C GLN A 89 6.77 19.83 -9.96
N VAL A 90 7.47 19.08 -9.12
CA VAL A 90 7.91 19.49 -7.79
C VAL A 90 9.40 19.21 -7.61
N VAL A 91 9.97 19.74 -6.52
CA VAL A 91 11.37 19.54 -6.14
C VAL A 91 11.41 19.05 -4.70
N SER A 92 12.10 17.94 -4.43
CA SER A 92 12.30 17.44 -3.06
C SER A 92 13.26 18.31 -2.27
N LYS A 93 13.33 18.09 -0.95
CA LYS A 93 14.38 18.64 -0.08
C LYS A 93 15.81 18.42 -0.62
N ASP A 94 16.05 17.27 -1.24
CA ASP A 94 17.36 16.90 -1.80
C ASP A 94 17.64 17.52 -3.18
N GLY A 95 16.75 18.38 -3.69
CA GLY A 95 16.91 19.03 -5.01
C GLY A 95 16.54 18.16 -6.21
N LEU A 96 15.88 17.01 -6.00
CA LEU A 96 15.43 16.15 -7.09
C LEU A 96 14.16 16.70 -7.73
N HIS A 97 14.19 16.89 -9.04
CA HIS A 97 13.02 17.24 -9.84
C HIS A 97 12.26 15.97 -10.24
N PHE A 98 10.96 15.93 -9.97
CA PHE A 98 10.10 14.81 -10.35
C PHE A 98 8.65 15.27 -10.50
N ASN A 99 7.83 14.41 -11.11
CA ASN A 99 6.40 14.66 -11.26
C ASN A 99 5.64 13.89 -10.19
N ILE A 100 4.64 14.53 -9.61
CA ILE A 100 3.72 13.93 -8.65
C ILE A 100 2.29 14.17 -9.10
N SER A 101 1.50 13.10 -9.11
CA SER A 101 0.07 13.13 -9.43
C SER A 101 -0.71 13.20 -8.14
N PHE A 102 -1.62 14.15 -8.02
CA PHE A 102 -2.57 14.24 -6.91
C PHE A 102 -4.00 14.09 -7.41
N THR A 103 -4.79 13.37 -6.63
CA THR A 103 -6.25 13.30 -6.74
C THR A 103 -6.84 14.26 -5.72
N ILE A 104 -7.58 15.26 -6.18
CA ILE A 104 -8.18 16.29 -5.33
C ILE A 104 -9.67 16.01 -5.24
N ARG A 105 -10.23 15.97 -4.03
CA ARG A 105 -11.68 15.82 -3.83
C ARG A 105 -12.28 17.04 -3.13
N TRP A 106 -13.35 17.57 -3.69
CA TRP A 106 -13.98 18.80 -3.18
C TRP A 106 -15.49 18.80 -3.38
N ARG A 107 -16.15 19.75 -2.71
CA ARG A 107 -17.58 20.06 -2.85
C ARG A 107 -17.78 21.55 -2.97
N LEU A 108 -18.82 21.97 -3.69
CA LEU A 108 -19.18 23.40 -3.78
C LEU A 108 -20.14 23.80 -2.67
N LEU A 109 -19.93 25.00 -2.12
CA LEU A 109 -20.84 25.58 -1.14
C LEU A 109 -22.05 26.19 -1.86
N ARG A 110 -23.25 25.66 -1.60
CA ARG A 110 -24.49 26.11 -2.25
C ARG A 110 -24.71 27.62 -2.08
N ASP A 111 -24.52 28.14 -0.87
CA ASP A 111 -24.80 29.55 -0.54
C ASP A 111 -23.80 30.52 -1.19
N LYS A 112 -22.67 30.02 -1.68
CA LYS A 112 -21.57 30.80 -2.23
C LYS A 112 -21.44 30.66 -3.74
N ILE A 113 -22.37 29.96 -4.38
CA ILE A 113 -22.31 29.70 -5.82
C ILE A 113 -22.42 30.97 -6.67
N VAL A 114 -23.16 31.98 -6.21
CA VAL A 114 -23.25 33.26 -6.92
C VAL A 114 -21.89 33.96 -6.92
N LEU A 115 -21.21 33.96 -5.76
CA LEU A 115 -19.84 34.48 -5.63
C LEU A 115 -18.85 33.69 -6.49
N LEU A 116 -18.97 32.36 -6.54
CA LEU A 116 -18.18 31.50 -7.42
C LEU A 116 -18.29 31.94 -8.87
N ASN A 117 -19.53 32.10 -9.35
CA ASN A 117 -19.79 32.41 -10.75
C ASN A 117 -19.26 33.80 -11.12
N GLN A 118 -19.39 34.77 -10.22
CA GLN A 118 -18.93 36.14 -10.45
C GLN A 118 -17.41 36.28 -10.43
N THR A 119 -16.72 35.54 -9.55
CA THR A 119 -15.26 35.69 -9.36
C THR A 119 -14.44 34.73 -10.23
N LEU A 120 -14.85 33.47 -10.32
CA LEU A 120 -14.09 32.40 -10.98
C LEU A 120 -14.77 31.89 -12.25
N GLY A 121 -16.11 31.81 -12.22
CA GLY A 121 -16.94 31.24 -13.27
C GLY A 121 -16.89 29.70 -13.29
N PRO A 122 -17.29 29.06 -14.41
CA PRO A 122 -17.34 27.60 -14.52
C PRO A 122 -15.98 26.91 -14.44
N ALA A 123 -14.90 27.57 -14.87
CA ALA A 123 -13.53 27.03 -14.87
C ALA A 123 -12.80 27.21 -13.53
N TYR A 124 -13.52 27.10 -12.41
CA TYR A 124 -12.98 27.34 -11.07
C TYR A 124 -11.89 26.32 -10.67
N VAL A 125 -11.94 25.09 -11.19
CA VAL A 125 -10.92 24.06 -10.94
C VAL A 125 -9.56 24.50 -11.48
N GLU A 126 -9.50 24.97 -12.72
CA GLU A 126 -8.26 25.38 -13.37
C GLU A 126 -7.74 26.74 -12.88
N LYS A 127 -8.65 27.65 -12.50
CA LYS A 127 -8.29 29.00 -12.06
C LYS A 127 -7.93 29.10 -10.59
N LEU A 128 -8.58 28.32 -9.73
CA LEU A 128 -8.38 28.36 -8.29
C LEU A 128 -7.73 27.07 -7.77
N LEU A 129 -8.41 25.94 -7.93
CA LEU A 129 -8.06 24.71 -7.22
C LEU A 129 -6.68 24.20 -7.65
N ALA A 130 -6.47 23.90 -8.93
CA ALA A 130 -5.22 23.34 -9.42
C ALA A 130 -4.00 24.25 -9.15
N PRO A 131 -4.03 25.58 -9.36
CA PRO A 131 -2.92 26.45 -9.00
C PRO A 131 -2.62 26.49 -7.50
N LYS A 132 -3.66 26.50 -6.65
CA LYS A 132 -3.50 26.54 -5.18
C LYS A 132 -2.91 25.24 -4.64
N ILE A 133 -3.42 24.09 -5.09
CA ILE A 133 -2.86 22.77 -4.75
C ILE A 133 -1.42 22.68 -5.26
N GLY A 134 -1.14 23.10 -6.50
CA GLY A 134 0.21 23.08 -7.04
C GLY A 134 1.20 23.98 -6.28
N TRP A 135 0.76 25.14 -5.79
CA TRP A 135 1.57 25.99 -4.92
C TRP A 135 1.86 25.30 -3.58
N ALA A 136 0.83 24.76 -2.93
CA ALA A 136 0.94 24.10 -1.64
C ALA A 136 1.80 22.83 -1.73
N ALA A 137 1.60 22.02 -2.77
CA ALA A 137 2.38 20.82 -3.05
C ALA A 137 3.87 21.14 -3.21
N ARG A 138 4.24 22.16 -4.00
CA ARG A 138 5.64 22.58 -4.14
C ARG A 138 6.25 23.03 -2.81
N ARG A 139 5.47 23.70 -1.96
CA ARG A 139 5.94 24.19 -0.65
C ARG A 139 6.14 23.07 0.36
N VAL A 140 5.19 22.13 0.45
CA VAL A 140 5.25 21.02 1.39
C VAL A 140 6.29 19.99 0.93
N VAL A 141 6.25 19.57 -0.33
CA VAL A 141 7.18 18.56 -0.87
C VAL A 141 8.65 19.01 -0.77
N ALA A 142 8.93 20.31 -0.89
CA ALA A 142 10.28 20.84 -0.71
C ALA A 142 10.87 20.61 0.70
N LEU A 143 10.04 20.27 1.70
CA LEU A 143 10.47 19.97 3.06
C LEU A 143 10.81 18.48 3.27
N TYR A 144 10.41 17.61 2.34
CA TYR A 144 10.56 16.15 2.45
C TYR A 144 11.51 15.59 1.38
N SER A 145 12.19 14.49 1.71
CA SER A 145 12.99 13.75 0.73
C SER A 145 12.10 12.97 -0.23
N ALA A 146 12.60 12.67 -1.43
CA ALA A 146 11.86 11.85 -2.41
C ALA A 146 11.56 10.44 -1.86
N GLU A 147 12.45 9.88 -1.04
CA GLU A 147 12.28 8.60 -0.34
C GLU A 147 11.07 8.63 0.61
N ALA A 148 10.88 9.71 1.37
CA ALA A 148 9.78 9.84 2.32
C ALA A 148 8.40 9.79 1.66
N LEU A 149 8.29 10.22 0.40
CA LEU A 149 7.04 10.20 -0.37
C LEU A 149 6.62 8.79 -0.82
N PHE A 150 7.57 7.85 -0.85
CA PHE A 150 7.32 6.45 -1.20
C PHE A 150 7.01 5.56 0.01
N THR A 151 7.39 5.99 1.20
CA THR A 151 7.24 5.22 2.44
C THR A 151 6.01 5.72 3.24
N GLU A 152 5.90 5.32 4.51
CA GLU A 152 4.79 5.64 5.42
C GLU A 152 4.57 7.15 5.65
N LYS A 153 5.62 7.96 5.46
CA LYS A 153 5.56 9.43 5.61
C LYS A 153 4.73 10.13 4.53
N ARG A 154 4.23 9.40 3.53
CA ARG A 154 3.27 9.91 2.56
C ARG A 154 2.03 10.51 3.23
N SER A 155 1.51 9.86 4.27
CA SER A 155 0.33 10.32 5.01
C SER A 155 0.57 11.69 5.65
N GLU A 156 1.70 11.86 6.34
CA GLU A 156 2.12 13.12 6.95
C GLU A 156 2.20 14.26 5.92
N VAL A 157 2.69 13.97 4.71
CA VAL A 157 2.77 14.96 3.62
C VAL A 157 1.38 15.36 3.12
N GLN A 158 0.44 14.41 3.05
CA GLN A 158 -0.96 14.69 2.67
C GLN A 158 -1.66 15.54 3.72
N ASP A 159 -1.45 15.23 5.01
CA ASP A 159 -2.01 15.99 6.13
C ASP A 159 -1.45 17.41 6.18
N ALA A 160 -0.13 17.56 6.06
CA ALA A 160 0.52 18.87 6.01
C ALA A 160 0.08 19.70 4.80
N LEU A 161 -0.17 19.05 3.65
CA LEU A 161 -0.71 19.70 2.47
C LEU A 161 -2.14 20.17 2.70
N TYR A 162 -3.00 19.31 3.23
CA TYR A 162 -4.38 19.62 3.55
C TYR A 162 -4.48 20.77 4.54
N GLU A 163 -3.71 20.71 5.64
CA GLU A 163 -3.67 21.75 6.66
C GLU A 163 -3.18 23.09 6.08
N LEU A 164 -2.14 23.08 5.25
CA LEU A 164 -1.65 24.30 4.63
C LEU A 164 -2.73 24.97 3.77
N ILE A 165 -3.48 24.19 2.98
CA ILE A 165 -4.51 24.74 2.09
C ILE A 165 -5.73 25.21 2.87
N THR A 166 -6.12 24.47 3.90
CA THR A 166 -7.35 24.76 4.66
C THR A 166 -7.11 25.67 5.87
N SER A 167 -5.86 26.09 6.09
CA SER A 167 -5.53 27.01 7.17
C SER A 167 -6.23 28.37 6.99
N ALA A 168 -6.95 28.81 8.02
CA ALA A 168 -7.66 30.10 8.05
C ALA A 168 -6.75 31.34 7.90
N SER A 169 -5.42 31.14 7.89
CA SER A 169 -4.46 32.20 7.59
C SER A 169 -4.34 32.52 6.10
N ILE A 170 -4.89 31.68 5.23
CA ILE A 170 -4.80 31.86 3.78
C ILE A 170 -6.18 32.20 3.22
N GLU A 171 -6.37 33.45 2.79
CA GLU A 171 -7.51 33.83 1.97
C GLU A 171 -7.36 33.21 0.57
N ASN A 172 -7.90 31.99 0.41
CA ASN A 172 -7.86 31.26 -0.86
C ASN A 172 -9.24 30.80 -1.34
N GLY A 173 -10.31 31.06 -0.60
CA GLY A 173 -11.66 30.65 -0.96
C GLY A 173 -11.91 29.14 -0.87
N ILE A 174 -11.06 28.42 -0.15
CA ILE A 174 -11.12 26.96 0.05
C ILE A 174 -11.29 26.69 1.55
N ALA A 175 -12.49 26.24 1.93
CA ALA A 175 -12.79 25.88 3.31
C ALA A 175 -12.30 24.44 3.63
N PRO A 176 -11.94 24.17 4.90
CA PRO A 176 -11.85 22.79 5.40
C PRO A 176 -13.20 22.08 5.35
N GLU A 177 -13.16 20.75 5.34
CA GLU A 177 -14.34 19.90 5.61
C GLU A 177 -14.64 19.94 7.12
N ALA A 178 -15.15 21.08 7.58
CA ALA A 178 -15.52 21.29 8.97
C ALA A 178 -16.81 22.10 9.07
N PRO A 179 -17.83 21.61 9.79
CA PRO A 179 -19.07 22.36 9.97
C PRO A 179 -18.82 23.64 10.77
N GLY A 180 -19.09 24.80 10.15
CA GLY A 180 -19.10 26.11 10.83
C GLY A 180 -17.79 26.90 10.80
N ARG A 181 -16.76 26.46 10.06
CA ARG A 181 -15.54 27.23 9.76
C ARG A 181 -15.50 27.60 8.28
N HIS A 182 -16.41 28.47 7.88
CA HIS A 182 -16.44 29.02 6.52
C HIS A 182 -16.20 30.51 6.60
N ASP A 183 -15.10 30.96 6.03
CA ASP A 183 -14.87 32.37 5.85
C ASP A 183 -15.88 32.94 4.84
N PRO A 184 -16.18 34.25 4.89
CA PRO A 184 -17.16 34.85 3.99
C PRO A 184 -16.85 34.66 2.50
N ASN A 185 -15.56 34.51 2.18
CA ASN A 185 -15.01 34.38 0.83
C ASN A 185 -14.83 32.93 0.39
N ASP A 186 -15.11 31.95 1.24
CA ASP A 186 -14.99 30.54 0.88
C ASP A 186 -16.08 30.13 -0.09
N VAL A 187 -15.67 29.40 -1.12
CA VAL A 187 -16.55 29.08 -2.25
C VAL A 187 -16.70 27.58 -2.43
N LEU A 188 -15.68 26.82 -2.05
CA LEU A 188 -15.67 25.37 -2.09
C LEU A 188 -15.07 24.80 -0.80
N GLU A 189 -15.45 23.57 -0.48
CA GLU A 189 -14.90 22.78 0.62
C GLU A 189 -13.95 21.72 0.06
N LEU A 190 -12.75 21.65 0.63
CA LEU A 190 -11.78 20.62 0.31
C LEU A 190 -11.99 19.42 1.25
N THR A 191 -12.29 18.27 0.68
CA THR A 191 -12.42 17.00 1.41
C THR A 191 -11.04 16.46 1.70
N ASP A 192 -10.24 16.22 0.66
CA ASP A 192 -8.86 15.76 0.81
C ASP A 192 -8.03 15.98 -0.46
N VAL A 193 -6.71 15.82 -0.28
CA VAL A 193 -5.74 15.80 -1.36
C VAL A 193 -4.93 14.51 -1.24
N LEU A 194 -5.15 13.61 -2.17
CA LEU A 194 -4.52 12.32 -2.19
C LEU A 194 -3.33 12.33 -3.14
N ILE A 195 -2.16 11.89 -2.68
CA ILE A 195 -1.10 11.53 -3.63
C ILE A 195 -1.65 10.31 -4.39
N LEU A 196 -1.54 10.27 -5.71
CA LEU A 196 -1.91 9.12 -6.54
C LEU A 196 -0.64 8.35 -6.93
N ARG A 197 0.31 9.05 -7.54
CA ARG A 197 1.56 8.49 -8.07
C ARG A 197 2.71 9.47 -7.86
N VAL A 198 3.90 8.92 -7.63
CA VAL A 198 5.16 9.66 -7.64
C VAL A 198 6.04 9.11 -8.76
N GLU A 199 6.37 9.93 -9.75
CA GLU A 199 7.15 9.54 -10.92
C GLU A 199 8.60 9.99 -10.78
N LEU A 200 9.41 9.15 -10.13
CA LEU A 200 10.86 9.37 -10.03
C LEU A 200 11.59 8.91 -11.29
N PRO A 201 12.73 9.54 -11.64
CA PRO A 201 13.66 8.99 -12.63
C PRO A 201 14.06 7.55 -12.26
N PRO A 202 14.19 6.64 -13.24
CA PRO A 202 14.40 5.22 -12.98
C PRO A 202 15.66 4.92 -12.17
N GLN A 203 16.73 5.69 -12.39
CA GLN A 203 17.99 5.55 -11.66
C GLN A 203 17.82 5.83 -10.16
N ILE A 204 17.04 6.84 -9.79
CA ILE A 204 16.81 7.20 -8.38
C ILE A 204 15.89 6.19 -7.73
N ARG A 205 14.83 5.76 -8.43
CA ARG A 205 13.92 4.72 -7.93
C ARG A 205 14.69 3.45 -7.58
N GLN A 206 15.53 2.98 -8.49
CA GLN A 206 16.36 1.80 -8.27
C GLN A 206 17.35 1.98 -7.11
N ALA A 207 17.95 3.17 -6.97
CA ALA A 207 18.84 3.46 -5.85
C ALA A 207 18.10 3.44 -4.49
N ILE A 208 16.88 3.98 -4.44
CA ILE A 208 16.03 3.95 -3.24
C ILE A 208 15.62 2.51 -2.92
N GLU A 209 15.15 1.74 -3.92
CA GLU A 209 14.78 0.33 -3.75
C GLU A 209 15.96 -0.49 -3.22
N ASN A 210 17.14 -0.37 -3.83
CA ASN A 210 18.35 -1.06 -3.37
C ASN A 210 18.71 -0.66 -1.93
N LYS A 211 18.62 0.63 -1.58
CA LYS A 211 18.90 1.11 -0.21
C LYS A 211 17.92 0.54 0.81
N LEU A 212 16.62 0.49 0.47
CA LEU A 212 15.59 -0.11 1.32
C LEU A 212 15.82 -1.61 1.49
N GLU A 213 16.17 -2.32 0.42
CA GLU A 213 16.52 -3.75 0.47
C GLU A 213 17.71 -4.00 1.39
N GLN A 214 18.81 -3.26 1.21
CA GLN A 214 19.98 -3.40 2.08
C GLN A 214 19.66 -3.03 3.54
N GLY A 215 18.81 -2.03 3.77
CA GLY A 215 18.32 -1.69 5.11
C GLY A 215 17.55 -2.84 5.76
N GLN A 216 16.67 -3.50 5.01
CA GLN A 216 15.93 -4.67 5.49
C GLN A 216 16.85 -5.86 5.78
N ILE A 217 17.86 -6.09 4.94
CA ILE A 217 18.88 -7.13 5.18
C ILE A 217 19.65 -6.87 6.47
N VAL A 218 20.09 -5.62 6.70
CA VAL A 218 20.80 -5.25 7.94
C VAL A 218 19.90 -5.46 9.16
N GLU A 219 18.62 -5.10 9.05
CA GLU A 219 17.62 -5.29 10.09
C GLU A 219 17.40 -6.78 10.39
N GLU A 220 17.30 -7.62 9.36
CA GLU A 220 17.21 -9.08 9.48
C GLU A 220 18.43 -9.67 10.20
N TYR A 221 19.64 -9.28 9.79
CA TYR A 221 20.87 -9.73 10.46
C TYR A 221 20.92 -9.30 11.92
N ARG A 222 20.42 -8.10 12.26
CA ARG A 222 20.33 -7.64 13.65
C ARG A 222 19.44 -8.57 14.47
N PHE A 223 18.27 -8.94 13.96
CA PHE A 223 17.39 -9.91 14.63
C PHE A 223 18.00 -11.30 14.73
N ILE A 224 18.78 -11.75 13.75
CA ILE A 224 19.50 -13.03 13.82
C ILE A 224 20.54 -13.03 14.95
N VAL A 225 21.33 -11.96 15.05
CA VAL A 225 22.35 -11.82 16.11
C VAL A 225 21.69 -11.75 17.48
N GLU A 226 20.63 -10.94 17.63
CA GLU A 226 19.87 -10.84 18.89
C GLU A 226 19.27 -12.19 19.29
N ARG A 227 18.72 -12.95 18.34
CA ARG A 227 18.21 -14.31 18.58
C ARG A 227 19.31 -15.26 19.07
N GLU A 228 20.48 -15.24 18.43
CA GLU A 228 21.60 -16.10 18.82
C GLU A 228 22.12 -15.74 20.22
N GLU A 229 22.14 -14.45 20.57
CA GLU A 229 22.50 -13.99 21.90
C GLU A 229 21.51 -14.51 22.96
N LEU A 230 20.21 -14.39 22.70
CA LEU A 230 19.17 -14.93 23.58
C LEU A 230 19.26 -16.46 23.70
N GLU A 231 19.56 -17.16 22.60
CA GLU A 231 19.75 -18.62 22.62
C GLU A 231 20.98 -19.03 23.44
N SER A 232 22.08 -18.30 23.30
CA SER A 232 23.31 -18.48 24.08
C SER A 232 23.05 -18.27 25.57
N GLN A 233 22.34 -17.20 25.95
CA GLN A 233 21.95 -16.94 27.33
C GLN A 233 21.06 -18.06 27.88
N ARG A 234 20.07 -18.53 27.11
CA ARG A 234 19.22 -19.68 27.49
C ARG A 234 20.07 -20.92 27.77
N LYS A 235 21.00 -21.27 26.87
CA LYS A 235 21.91 -22.42 27.04
C LYS A 235 22.81 -22.28 28.26
N ALA A 236 23.32 -21.08 28.54
CA ALA A 236 24.13 -20.82 29.72
C ALA A 236 23.33 -21.03 31.02
N ILE A 237 22.10 -20.52 31.09
CA ILE A 237 21.20 -20.73 32.24
C ILE A 237 20.85 -22.21 32.40
N GLU A 238 20.59 -22.92 31.30
CA GLU A 238 20.34 -24.37 31.30
C GLU A 238 21.54 -25.16 31.83
N ALA A 239 22.74 -24.86 31.33
CA ALA A 239 23.98 -25.48 31.79
C ALA A 239 24.26 -25.20 33.27
N ASP A 240 24.02 -23.97 33.73
CA ASP A 240 24.12 -23.58 35.15
C ASP A 240 23.10 -24.31 36.02
N GLY A 241 21.87 -24.48 35.54
CA GLY A 241 20.82 -25.26 36.19
C GLY A 241 21.21 -26.73 36.33
N ILE A 242 21.73 -27.34 35.27
CA ILE A 242 22.23 -28.72 35.27
C ILE A 242 23.42 -28.86 36.23
N ARG A 243 24.38 -27.92 36.22
CA ARG A 243 25.52 -27.93 37.14
C ARG A 243 25.07 -27.88 38.60
N LYS A 244 24.20 -26.93 38.97
CA LYS A 244 23.64 -26.82 40.33
C LYS A 244 22.85 -28.07 40.74
N PHE A 245 22.08 -28.63 39.81
CA PHE A 245 21.35 -29.88 40.04
C PHE A 245 22.32 -31.03 40.33
N GLN A 246 23.37 -31.19 39.53
CA GLN A 246 24.40 -32.21 39.74
C GLN A 246 25.14 -32.00 41.07
N GLU A 247 25.55 -30.77 41.41
CA GLU A 247 26.20 -30.45 42.69
C GLU A 247 25.31 -30.76 43.90
N THR A 248 24.00 -30.49 43.80
CA THR A 248 23.03 -30.74 44.88
C THR A 248 22.72 -32.22 45.04
N ILE A 249 22.61 -32.96 43.93
CA ILE A 249 22.20 -34.36 43.93
C ILE A 249 23.38 -35.33 44.08
N ALA A 250 24.58 -35.01 43.58
CA ALA A 250 25.75 -35.91 43.65
C ALA A 250 26.08 -36.38 45.08
N PRO A 251 25.98 -35.57 46.15
CA PRO A 251 26.17 -36.03 47.53
C PRO A 251 25.05 -36.96 48.03
N ALA A 252 23.84 -36.85 47.46
CA ALA A 252 22.67 -37.65 47.83
C ALA A 252 22.58 -38.97 47.03
N ILE A 253 23.26 -39.06 45.89
CA ILE A 253 23.38 -40.29 45.11
C ILE A 253 24.47 -41.17 45.74
N SER A 254 24.04 -42.16 46.52
CA SER A 254 24.92 -43.27 46.92
C SER A 254 24.92 -44.36 45.84
N ASP A 255 26.02 -45.11 45.71
CA ASP A 255 26.09 -46.27 44.81
C ASP A 255 24.97 -47.30 45.05
N SER A 256 24.47 -47.39 46.28
CA SER A 256 23.34 -48.24 46.62
C SER A 256 22.02 -47.74 46.03
N TYR A 257 21.81 -46.42 45.94
CA TYR A 257 20.62 -45.81 45.34
C TYR A 257 20.62 -45.95 43.81
N LEU A 258 21.78 -45.79 43.16
CA LEU A 258 21.90 -46.06 41.71
C LEU A 258 21.65 -47.52 41.37
N LYS A 259 22.20 -48.46 42.15
CA LYS A 259 21.91 -49.90 41.99
C LYS A 259 20.42 -50.20 42.18
N TRP A 260 19.79 -49.62 43.20
CA TRP A 260 18.37 -49.81 43.46
C TRP A 260 17.49 -49.26 42.33
N ARG A 261 17.76 -48.02 41.84
CA ARG A 261 17.05 -47.45 40.67
C ARG A 261 17.33 -48.20 39.38
N GLY A 262 18.53 -48.74 39.19
CA GLY A 262 18.86 -49.61 38.06
C GLY A 262 18.06 -50.92 38.08
N ILE A 263 17.89 -51.53 39.25
CA ILE A 263 17.02 -52.71 39.43
C ILE A 263 15.56 -52.35 39.15
N GLU A 264 15.08 -51.19 39.62
CA GLU A 264 13.69 -50.75 39.41
C GLU A 264 13.40 -50.47 37.93
N ALA A 265 14.28 -49.75 37.23
CA ALA A 265 14.16 -49.54 35.79
C ALA A 265 14.21 -50.85 35.00
N SER A 266 15.05 -51.81 35.43
CA SER A 266 15.11 -53.15 34.84
C SER A 266 13.84 -53.96 35.10
N LEU A 267 13.23 -53.82 36.29
CA LEU A 267 11.96 -54.45 36.64
C LEU A 267 10.81 -53.88 35.80
N GLU A 268 10.80 -52.56 35.57
CA GLU A 268 9.82 -51.88 34.72
C GLU A 268 9.97 -52.28 33.26
N LEU A 269 11.21 -52.42 32.77
CA LEU A 269 11.51 -52.97 31.43
C LEU A 269 11.05 -54.42 31.29
N ALA A 270 11.29 -55.26 32.30
CA ALA A 270 10.90 -56.67 32.33
C ALA A 270 9.37 -56.84 32.40
N LYS A 271 8.65 -55.87 32.95
CA LYS A 271 7.18 -55.83 32.95
C LYS A 271 6.60 -55.26 31.65
N SER A 272 7.42 -54.64 30.79
CA SER A 272 6.95 -54.14 29.50
C SER A 272 6.65 -55.32 28.56
N PRO A 273 5.57 -55.25 27.76
CA PRO A 273 5.10 -56.37 26.94
C PRO A 273 6.04 -56.77 25.79
N ASN A 274 7.14 -56.03 25.56
CA ASN A 274 8.09 -56.25 24.47
C ASN A 274 9.47 -56.67 25.05
N SER A 275 9.51 -57.83 25.72
CA SER A 275 10.67 -58.33 26.46
C SER A 275 11.84 -58.69 25.54
N LYS A 276 12.85 -57.81 25.47
CA LYS A 276 14.19 -58.15 24.94
C LYS A 276 15.05 -58.75 26.06
N ILE A 277 15.89 -59.72 25.72
CA ILE A 277 16.72 -60.45 26.68
C ILE A 277 17.77 -59.49 27.27
N VAL A 278 17.71 -59.28 28.59
CA VAL A 278 18.66 -58.44 29.34
C VAL A 278 19.73 -59.34 29.95
N ILE A 279 20.98 -59.22 29.49
CA ILE A 279 22.12 -59.99 29.99
C ILE A 279 22.98 -59.10 30.90
N PHE A 280 23.19 -59.55 32.13
CA PHE A 280 24.07 -58.89 33.10
C PHE A 280 25.51 -59.36 32.90
N GLY A 281 26.36 -58.52 32.30
CA GLY A 281 27.79 -58.76 32.20
C GLY A 281 28.47 -58.51 33.55
N ASN A 282 29.14 -59.52 34.10
CA ASN A 282 29.93 -59.41 35.32
C ASN A 282 31.28 -58.72 35.04
N SER A 283 31.25 -57.40 34.86
CA SER A 283 32.41 -56.52 35.03
C SER A 283 31.99 -55.33 35.89
N GLU A 284 32.93 -54.76 36.64
CA GLU A 284 32.69 -53.77 37.72
C GLU A 284 31.86 -52.52 37.33
N SER A 285 31.55 -52.30 36.05
CA SER A 285 30.73 -51.17 35.57
C SER A 285 29.25 -51.49 35.24
N GLY A 286 28.78 -52.74 35.31
CA GLY A 286 27.36 -53.09 35.47
C GLY A 286 26.32 -52.44 34.54
N LEU A 287 26.67 -52.06 33.31
CA LEU A 287 25.70 -51.55 32.33
C LEU A 287 25.03 -52.74 31.59
N PRO A 288 23.69 -52.82 31.54
CA PRO A 288 23.00 -53.92 30.87
C PRO A 288 23.17 -53.84 29.34
N VAL A 289 23.51 -54.97 28.71
CA VAL A 289 23.59 -55.09 27.24
C VAL A 289 22.30 -55.70 26.73
N ILE A 290 21.63 -54.99 25.81
CA ILE A 290 20.37 -55.41 25.20
C ILE A 290 20.71 -56.23 23.94
N PHE A 291 20.37 -57.53 23.94
CA PHE A 291 20.45 -58.36 22.73
C PHE A 291 19.08 -58.45 22.07
N ASP A 292 19.00 -58.03 20.80
CA ASP A 292 17.84 -58.22 19.95
C ASP A 292 17.97 -59.57 19.24
N ALA A 293 17.17 -60.56 19.65
CA ALA A 293 17.22 -61.91 19.10
C ALA A 293 16.03 -62.16 18.17
N THR A 294 16.10 -61.60 16.95
CA THR A 294 15.27 -62.01 15.81
C THR A 294 16.13 -62.12 14.53
N ASP A 295 16.31 -63.37 14.11
CA ASP A 295 16.68 -63.92 12.78
C ASP A 295 18.11 -63.85 12.18
N LYS A 296 18.86 -64.94 12.44
CA LYS A 296 19.46 -65.94 11.52
C LYS A 296 20.20 -65.47 10.23
N THR A 297 21.52 -65.72 10.25
CA THR A 297 22.34 -66.55 9.31
C THR A 297 23.62 -65.85 8.84
N ALA A 298 24.76 -66.24 9.42
CA ALA A 298 26.08 -66.11 8.81
C ALA A 298 26.34 -67.37 7.93
N PRO A 299 27.23 -67.36 6.92
CA PRO A 299 28.64 -67.10 7.17
C PRO A 299 29.37 -66.23 6.13
N ALA A 300 30.47 -65.65 6.59
CA ALA A 300 31.56 -65.16 5.75
C ALA A 300 32.26 -66.32 5.04
N GLY A 301 32.60 -66.11 3.77
CA GLY A 301 33.49 -66.96 2.99
C GLY A 301 33.71 -66.35 1.59
N GLY A 302 34.85 -65.70 1.38
CA GLY A 302 35.44 -65.61 0.03
C GLY A 302 36.01 -66.98 -0.36
N PRO A 303 36.09 -67.32 -1.66
CA PRO A 303 37.14 -66.74 -2.50
C PRO A 303 36.68 -66.36 -3.93
N ALA A 304 37.63 -65.74 -4.64
CA ALA A 304 37.59 -65.31 -6.03
C ALA A 304 37.21 -66.41 -7.04
N GLY A 305 36.60 -66.00 -8.16
CA GLY A 305 36.35 -66.85 -9.32
C GLY A 305 35.54 -66.15 -10.41
N ILE A 306 36.27 -65.67 -11.42
CA ILE A 306 35.87 -65.14 -12.73
C ILE A 306 34.90 -66.10 -13.47
N ASP A 307 33.86 -65.56 -14.15
CA ASP A 307 33.44 -65.88 -15.54
C ASP A 307 31.95 -65.48 -15.81
N ASP A 308 31.76 -64.46 -16.64
CA ASP A 308 30.63 -64.36 -17.60
C ASP A 308 30.73 -65.52 -18.62
N PRO A 309 29.73 -65.89 -19.47
CA PRO A 309 28.61 -65.07 -19.95
C PRO A 309 27.25 -65.79 -20.24
N ALA A 310 26.30 -64.98 -20.71
CA ALA A 310 25.41 -65.23 -21.86
C ALA A 310 24.17 -66.16 -21.78
N SER A 311 23.02 -65.52 -22.08
CA SER A 311 21.98 -65.96 -23.04
C SER A 311 21.03 -67.07 -22.57
N ALA A 312 19.72 -67.12 -22.86
CA ALA A 312 18.83 -66.42 -23.78
C ALA A 312 17.40 -66.94 -23.46
N VAL A 313 16.37 -66.07 -23.41
CA VAL A 313 15.29 -65.94 -24.43
C VAL A 313 13.89 -66.41 -23.96
N SER A 314 12.99 -65.42 -23.95
CA SER A 314 11.54 -65.34 -24.31
C SER A 314 10.50 -66.18 -23.55
N THR A 315 9.33 -65.65 -23.16
CA THR A 315 8.32 -64.93 -23.97
C THR A 315 7.32 -64.15 -23.08
N GLY A 316 6.98 -62.90 -23.47
CA GLY A 316 5.69 -62.23 -23.16
C GLY A 316 4.69 -62.44 -24.31
N PRO A 317 3.42 -61.92 -24.31
CA PRO A 317 2.96 -60.59 -23.84
C PRO A 317 1.71 -60.67 -22.90
N ASP A 318 1.41 -59.75 -21.97
CA ASP A 318 1.11 -58.30 -21.95
C ASP A 318 -0.41 -57.99 -21.79
N LYS A 319 -0.72 -57.26 -20.70
CA LYS A 319 -1.86 -56.36 -20.38
C LYS A 319 -3.30 -56.92 -20.28
N THR A 320 -4.07 -56.66 -19.21
CA THR A 320 -4.43 -55.33 -18.66
C THR A 320 -5.10 -55.43 -17.26
N SER A 321 -4.90 -54.39 -16.43
CA SER A 321 -5.38 -54.16 -15.04
C SER A 321 -6.92 -54.00 -14.89
N PRO A 322 -7.50 -53.87 -13.65
CA PRO A 322 -7.47 -52.59 -12.92
C PRO A 322 -7.42 -52.63 -11.37
N ASN A 323 -6.56 -51.76 -10.82
CA ASN A 323 -6.88 -50.62 -9.94
C ASN A 323 -7.35 -50.83 -8.48
N LYS A 324 -6.57 -50.29 -7.52
CA LYS A 324 -7.06 -49.29 -6.55
C LYS A 324 -5.94 -48.55 -5.80
N ALA A 325 -6.10 -47.22 -5.82
CA ALA A 325 -5.78 -46.21 -4.79
C ALA A 325 -4.33 -45.73 -4.59
N GLY A 326 -4.14 -44.42 -4.80
CA GLY A 326 -2.98 -43.66 -4.34
C GLY A 326 -2.86 -42.30 -5.03
N VAL A 327 -3.36 -41.25 -4.39
CA VAL A 327 -3.33 -39.85 -4.84
C VAL A 327 -1.90 -39.32 -4.84
N GLN A 328 -1.65 -38.47 -5.84
CA GLN A 328 -0.38 -37.92 -6.28
C GLN A 328 0.21 -36.88 -5.30
N THR A 329 1.54 -36.90 -5.16
CA THR A 329 2.33 -35.67 -5.04
C THR A 329 3.59 -35.89 -5.87
N GLN A 330 3.69 -35.19 -7.00
CA GLN A 330 4.83 -35.29 -7.92
C GLN A 330 5.92 -34.31 -7.51
N GLN A 331 7.11 -34.88 -7.44
CA GLN A 331 8.41 -34.24 -7.55
C GLN A 331 8.76 -34.09 -9.04
N PRO A 332 9.62 -33.11 -9.41
CA PRO A 332 10.59 -33.40 -10.45
C PRO A 332 12.03 -33.06 -10.05
N ALA A 333 12.85 -34.10 -10.23
CA ALA A 333 14.18 -34.12 -10.83
C ALA A 333 15.16 -32.96 -10.60
N SER A 334 16.23 -33.35 -9.90
CA SER A 334 17.57 -32.78 -9.89
C SER A 334 18.21 -32.67 -11.28
N SER A 335 18.76 -31.50 -11.60
CA SER A 335 19.86 -31.34 -12.54
C SER A 335 21.01 -30.61 -11.84
N SER A 336 22.21 -31.17 -11.98
CA SER A 336 23.47 -30.73 -11.41
C SER A 336 24.03 -29.54 -12.18
N THR A 337 24.17 -28.38 -11.54
CA THR A 337 25.06 -27.30 -11.99
C THR A 337 25.65 -26.58 -10.79
N THR A 338 26.96 -26.73 -10.60
CA THR A 338 27.78 -26.03 -9.60
C THR A 338 27.84 -24.53 -9.93
N PRO A 339 27.52 -23.60 -9.00
CA PRO A 339 27.84 -22.19 -9.20
C PRO A 339 29.22 -21.87 -8.64
N ASN A 340 30.04 -21.31 -9.52
CA ASN A 340 31.35 -20.75 -9.28
C ASN A 340 31.25 -19.58 -8.27
N MET A 341 32.06 -19.61 -7.22
CA MET A 341 32.16 -18.56 -6.20
C MET A 341 33.11 -17.45 -6.70
N PRO A 342 32.75 -16.15 -6.67
CA PRO A 342 33.68 -15.08 -7.00
C PRO A 342 34.77 -14.94 -5.91
N PRO A 343 36.00 -14.52 -6.27
CA PRO A 343 37.11 -14.47 -5.32
C PRO A 343 36.94 -13.37 -4.28
N ILE A 344 37.32 -13.71 -3.04
CA ILE A 344 37.43 -12.82 -1.88
C ILE A 344 38.52 -11.77 -2.15
N PRO A 345 38.27 -10.45 -2.01
CA PRO A 345 39.33 -9.45 -2.05
C PRO A 345 40.24 -9.60 -0.83
N GLY A 346 41.54 -9.72 -1.06
CA GLY A 346 42.55 -9.80 0.01
C GLY A 346 42.62 -8.52 0.87
N PRO A 347 43.23 -8.59 2.06
CA PRO A 347 43.28 -7.46 2.99
C PRO A 347 44.07 -6.28 2.40
N MET A 348 43.43 -5.12 2.34
CA MET A 348 44.07 -3.83 2.04
C MET A 348 45.15 -3.53 3.08
N ARG A 349 46.37 -3.34 2.60
CA ARG A 349 47.55 -2.99 3.39
C ARG A 349 47.54 -1.48 3.66
N GLY A 350 47.37 -1.09 4.92
CA GLY A 350 47.78 0.22 5.43
C GLY A 350 46.67 1.19 5.78
N TYR A 351 46.26 1.18 7.06
CA TYR A 351 45.87 2.41 7.75
C TYR A 351 46.59 2.41 9.10
N LYS A 352 47.39 3.44 9.34
CA LYS A 352 48.09 3.68 10.61
C LYS A 352 47.06 4.10 11.64
N ASP A 353 47.13 3.44 12.79
CA ASP A 353 46.42 3.78 14.02
C ASP A 353 47.14 4.96 14.67
N ASP A 354 46.60 6.18 14.50
CA ASP A 354 47.02 7.35 15.27
C ASP A 354 46.01 7.52 16.43
N GLY A 355 46.50 7.33 17.65
CA GLY A 355 45.72 7.24 18.88
C GLY A 355 44.94 8.51 19.28
N PRO A 356 44.17 8.44 20.39
CA PRO A 356 43.14 9.42 20.71
C PRO A 356 43.75 10.66 21.35
N GLY A 357 43.75 11.77 20.62
CA GLY A 357 44.24 13.04 21.15
C GLY A 357 43.76 14.24 20.37
N HIS A 358 42.47 14.60 20.47
CA HIS A 358 42.07 15.98 20.20
C HIS A 358 41.05 16.52 21.21
N ARG A 359 41.58 17.50 21.95
CA ARG A 359 40.90 18.43 22.85
C ARG A 359 39.99 19.36 22.04
N TYR A 360 38.84 19.69 22.62
CA TYR A 360 37.97 20.80 22.24
C TYR A 360 38.76 22.10 22.05
N PRO A 361 38.50 22.91 21.00
CA PRO A 361 38.92 24.29 20.99
C PRO A 361 37.86 25.18 21.67
N ALA A 362 38.35 25.97 22.62
CA ALA A 362 37.62 26.99 23.33
C ALA A 362 37.19 28.13 22.38
N ALA A 363 36.04 28.73 22.71
CA ALA A 363 35.51 29.94 22.12
C ALA A 363 36.48 31.12 22.30
N HIS A 364 36.80 31.81 21.20
CA HIS A 364 37.41 33.14 21.25
C HIS A 364 36.35 34.21 21.01
N SER A 365 36.04 34.91 22.09
CA SER A 365 35.55 36.28 22.10
C SER A 365 36.71 37.26 21.86
N GLN A 366 36.57 38.18 20.89
CA GLN A 366 37.06 39.58 20.92
C GLN A 366 36.65 40.26 19.60
N GLN A 367 35.79 41.28 19.65
CA GLN A 367 36.15 42.70 19.62
C GLN A 367 36.98 43.12 18.38
N ARG A 368 36.28 43.63 17.36
CA ARG A 368 36.42 45.02 16.90
C ARG A 368 35.25 45.43 16.03
#